data_AF-A0A449BDR5-F1
#
_entry.id   AF-A0A449BDR5-F1
#
_cell.length_a   1.000
_cell.length_b   1.000
_cell.length_c   1.000
_cell.angle_alpha   90.00
_cell.angle_beta   90.00
_cell.angle_gamma   90.00
#
_symmetry.space_group_name_H-M   'P 1'
#
loop_
_entity.id
_entity.type
_entity.pdbx_description
1 polymer ?
#
loop_
_entity_poly.entity_id
_entity_poly.type
_entity_poly.pdbx_seq_one_letter_code
_entity_poly.pdbx_strand_id
1 'polypeptide(L)'
;MFHYTIGEKIDVFEFDRKASRAVIIKDNKVLVLKSDNHEVKLPGGGVDNDETFIDALIREVKEETGYDVLSFSEFGVVDLFANSKTNNEKQFSMRSKYFLVEVNKQPSKTNFQGYEIEENFQPIWIELEETIDINERALNNNRNNDIAERELIVFKEIKERIFKELEVKSKVITICGSLKFKREMMNAAMKLELLGNVVLIPIFPLDDNFDEYTEEELNILGKMHKEKIKISDAILVINVGGYIGKSTKSEIEFATSLNKEIRYLENKEQ
;
A
#
# COMPACT_ATOMS: atom_id res chain seq x y z
N MET A 1 13.35 -0.62 4.96
CA MET A 1 13.58 -2.07 4.73
C MET A 1 13.47 -2.77 6.06
N PHE A 2 12.71 -3.88 6.15
CA PHE A 2 12.64 -4.65 7.39
C PHE A 2 13.78 -5.67 7.48
N HIS A 3 14.06 -6.15 8.69
CA HIS A 3 14.90 -7.32 8.93
C HIS A 3 14.32 -8.14 10.07
N TYR A 4 13.91 -9.38 9.78
CA TYR A 4 13.42 -10.33 10.78
C TYR A 4 14.35 -11.53 10.91
N THR A 5 14.34 -12.15 12.09
CA THR A 5 15.00 -13.41 12.37
C THR A 5 13.99 -14.38 12.96
N ILE A 6 13.91 -15.58 12.38
CA ILE A 6 13.08 -16.70 12.87
C ILE A 6 14.03 -17.75 13.45
N GLY A 7 13.75 -18.20 14.67
CA GLY A 7 14.57 -19.16 15.39
C GLY A 7 15.86 -18.59 15.98
N GLU A 8 16.62 -19.45 16.67
CA GLU A 8 17.89 -19.07 17.32
C GLU A 8 19.08 -19.64 16.54
N LYS A 9 20.06 -18.79 16.23
CA LYS A 9 21.28 -19.19 15.52
C LYS A 9 22.20 -20.03 16.43
N ILE A 10 22.62 -21.20 15.96
CA ILE A 10 23.69 -22.00 16.58
C ILE A 10 24.88 -22.12 15.63
N ASP A 11 26.11 -22.20 16.13
CA ASP A 11 27.33 -22.17 15.29
C ASP A 11 27.65 -23.50 14.57
N VAL A 12 26.66 -24.38 14.39
CA VAL A 12 26.81 -25.68 13.73
C VAL A 12 25.75 -25.84 12.64
N PHE A 13 26.15 -25.55 11.39
CA PHE A 13 25.27 -25.60 10.22
C PHE A 13 25.50 -26.85 9.38
N GLU A 14 24.40 -27.48 8.94
CA GLU A 14 24.45 -28.47 7.86
C GLU A 14 24.31 -27.79 6.49
N PHE A 15 23.46 -26.76 6.43
CA PHE A 15 23.20 -26.00 5.22
C PHE A 15 23.11 -24.51 5.59
N ASP A 16 23.82 -23.67 4.84
CA ASP A 16 23.69 -22.22 4.88
C ASP A 16 23.31 -21.72 3.48
N ARG A 17 22.04 -21.37 3.30
CA ARG A 17 21.47 -21.03 1.99
C ARG A 17 21.13 -19.55 1.89
N LYS A 18 21.22 -19.03 0.67
CA LYS A 18 20.72 -17.72 0.29
C LYS A 18 19.57 -17.90 -0.68
N ALA A 19 18.59 -17.00 -0.60
CA ALA A 19 17.45 -17.01 -1.50
C ALA A 19 17.00 -15.58 -1.81
N SER A 20 16.52 -15.37 -3.04
CA SER A 20 16.01 -14.10 -3.53
C SER A 20 14.52 -14.23 -3.84
N ARG A 21 13.70 -13.27 -3.39
CA ARG A 21 12.24 -13.32 -3.51
C ARG A 21 11.65 -12.01 -4.00
N ALA A 22 10.60 -12.13 -4.80
CA ALA A 22 9.89 -11.03 -5.40
C ALA A 22 8.57 -10.76 -4.66
N VAL A 23 8.37 -9.50 -4.30
CA VAL A 23 7.09 -8.93 -3.88
C VAL A 23 6.55 -8.16 -5.08
N ILE A 24 5.52 -8.70 -5.72
CA ILE A 24 4.90 -8.10 -6.91
C ILE A 24 3.43 -7.81 -6.58
N ILE A 25 3.06 -6.53 -6.60
CA ILE A 25 1.75 -6.04 -6.15
C ILE A 25 1.05 -5.34 -7.32
N LYS A 26 -0.24 -5.62 -7.52
CA LYS A 26 -1.07 -4.95 -8.51
C LYS A 26 -2.53 -4.96 -8.07
N ASP A 27 -3.19 -3.81 -8.12
CA ASP A 27 -4.63 -3.68 -7.82
C ASP A 27 -5.04 -4.35 -6.48
N ASN A 28 -4.26 -4.11 -5.42
CA ASN A 28 -4.40 -4.72 -4.07
C ASN A 28 -4.18 -6.25 -3.99
N LYS A 29 -3.80 -6.88 -5.10
CA LYS A 29 -3.41 -8.29 -5.16
C LYS A 29 -1.90 -8.45 -5.16
N VAL A 30 -1.46 -9.60 -4.68
CA VAL A 30 -0.07 -10.03 -4.72
C VAL A 30 0.03 -11.22 -5.67
N LEU A 31 1.09 -11.25 -6.49
CA LEU A 31 1.43 -12.43 -7.27
C LEU A 31 2.15 -13.43 -6.36
N VAL A 32 1.58 -14.63 -6.23
CA VAL A 32 2.11 -15.71 -5.40
C VAL A 32 2.18 -17.00 -6.20
N LEU A 33 2.95 -17.96 -5.71
CA LEU A 33 2.84 -19.35 -6.10
C LEU A 33 1.92 -20.08 -5.16
N LYS A 34 0.91 -20.77 -5.70
CA LYS A 34 -0.02 -21.61 -4.95
C LYS A 34 0.08 -23.06 -5.40
N SER A 35 0.25 -23.98 -4.46
CA SER A 35 0.22 -25.43 -4.73
C SER A 35 -1.17 -26.02 -4.57
N ASP A 36 -1.34 -27.28 -5.02
CA ASP A 36 -2.58 -28.05 -4.82
C ASP A 36 -2.88 -28.31 -3.33
N ASN A 37 -1.85 -28.33 -2.50
CA ASN A 37 -1.97 -28.45 -1.04
C ASN A 37 -2.30 -27.12 -0.33
N HIS A 38 -2.68 -26.10 -1.09
CA HIS A 38 -2.98 -24.75 -0.61
C HIS A 38 -1.80 -24.03 0.07
N GLU A 39 -0.55 -24.49 -0.13
CA GLU A 39 0.61 -23.70 0.27
C GLU A 39 0.70 -22.45 -0.62
N VAL A 40 0.97 -21.29 -0.01
CA VAL A 40 1.09 -20.01 -0.70
C VAL A 40 2.40 -19.35 -0.31
N LYS A 41 3.28 -19.14 -1.30
CA LYS A 41 4.58 -18.47 -1.12
C LYS A 41 4.79 -17.37 -2.15
N LEU A 42 5.60 -16.37 -1.79
CA LEU A 42 6.10 -15.41 -2.77
C LEU A 42 7.03 -16.08 -3.78
N PRO A 43 7.02 -15.64 -5.05
CA PRO A 43 7.96 -16.13 -6.06
C PRO A 43 9.40 -15.88 -5.63
N GLY A 44 10.27 -16.85 -5.88
CA GLY A 44 11.69 -16.79 -5.59
C GLY A 44 12.26 -18.11 -5.06
N GLY A 45 13.56 -18.25 -5.27
CA GLY A 45 14.29 -19.47 -4.96
C GLY A 45 15.72 -19.21 -4.49
N GLY A 46 16.53 -20.25 -4.58
CA GLY A 46 17.92 -20.25 -4.11
C GLY A 46 18.80 -19.32 -4.94
N VAL A 47 19.85 -18.78 -4.31
CA VAL A 47 20.94 -18.11 -5.03
C VAL A 47 22.07 -19.10 -5.19
N ASP A 48 22.42 -19.41 -6.44
CA ASP A 48 23.53 -20.31 -6.76
C ASP A 48 24.90 -19.64 -6.53
N ASN A 49 25.97 -20.44 -6.45
CA ASN A 49 27.31 -19.95 -6.10
C ASN A 49 27.86 -18.89 -7.06
N ASP A 50 27.48 -18.96 -8.34
CA ASP A 50 27.93 -18.04 -9.40
C ASP A 50 26.92 -16.91 -9.66
N GLU A 51 25.90 -16.78 -8.79
CA GLU A 51 24.75 -15.91 -9.01
C GLU A 51 24.67 -14.81 -7.94
N THR A 52 24.31 -13.58 -8.33
CA THR A 52 23.94 -12.54 -7.35
C THR A 52 22.48 -12.70 -6.90
N PHE A 53 22.09 -12.05 -5.80
CA PHE A 53 20.66 -12.00 -5.43
C PHE A 53 19.77 -11.41 -6.55
N ILE A 54 20.32 -10.53 -7.39
CA ILE A 54 19.55 -9.90 -8.47
C ILE A 54 19.41 -10.86 -9.65
N ASP A 55 20.48 -11.58 -10.00
CA ASP A 55 20.41 -12.60 -11.05
C ASP A 55 19.39 -13.68 -10.68
N ALA A 56 19.43 -14.16 -9.43
CA ALA A 56 18.45 -15.11 -8.89
C ALA A 56 17.02 -14.55 -8.93
N LEU A 57 16.84 -13.28 -8.55
CA LEU A 57 15.52 -12.63 -8.60
C LEU A 57 14.94 -12.66 -10.01
N ILE A 58 15.74 -12.27 -11.01
CA ILE A 58 15.30 -12.18 -12.41
C ILE A 58 14.98 -13.57 -12.95
N ARG A 59 15.84 -14.55 -12.69
CA ARG A 59 15.67 -15.94 -13.11
C ARG A 59 14.42 -16.57 -12.50
N GLU A 60 14.30 -16.55 -11.18
CA GLU A 60 13.20 -17.20 -10.45
C GLU A 60 11.84 -16.58 -10.80
N VAL A 61 11.74 -15.25 -10.89
CA VAL A 61 10.50 -14.59 -11.34
C VAL A 61 10.13 -15.06 -12.74
N LYS A 62 11.09 -15.16 -13.65
CA LYS A 62 10.83 -15.59 -15.02
C LYS A 62 10.38 -17.05 -15.08
N GLU A 63 11.07 -17.93 -14.37
CA GLU A 63 10.81 -19.36 -14.34
C GLU A 63 9.46 -19.68 -13.69
N GLU A 64 9.21 -19.15 -12.50
CA GLU A 64 8.03 -19.51 -11.72
C GLU A 64 6.75 -18.79 -12.17
N THR A 65 6.87 -17.59 -12.76
CA THR A 65 5.70 -16.75 -13.06
C THR A 65 5.55 -16.38 -14.54
N GLY A 66 6.60 -16.54 -15.33
CA GLY A 66 6.65 -16.11 -16.74
C GLY A 66 6.82 -14.59 -16.95
N TYR A 67 6.76 -13.78 -15.89
CA TYR A 67 6.93 -12.34 -15.98
C TYR A 67 8.40 -11.92 -16.13
N ASP A 68 8.63 -10.78 -16.80
CA ASP A 68 9.95 -10.15 -16.88
C ASP A 68 10.03 -9.01 -15.86
N VAL A 69 11.11 -8.98 -15.08
CA VAL A 69 11.41 -7.89 -14.14
C VAL A 69 11.78 -6.62 -14.91
N LEU A 70 11.03 -5.54 -14.68
CA LEU A 70 11.27 -4.23 -15.29
C LEU A 70 12.07 -3.30 -14.38
N SER A 71 11.74 -3.31 -13.10
CA SER A 71 12.41 -2.52 -12.07
C SER A 71 12.28 -3.24 -10.73
N PHE A 72 13.19 -2.95 -9.81
CA PHE A 72 13.14 -3.51 -8.46
C PHE A 72 13.74 -2.55 -7.43
N SER A 73 13.34 -2.71 -6.18
CA SER A 73 13.93 -2.03 -5.02
C SER A 73 13.99 -2.97 -3.82
N GLU A 74 14.91 -2.72 -2.89
CA GLU A 74 15.07 -3.60 -1.73
C GLU A 74 13.88 -3.47 -0.76
N PHE A 75 13.27 -4.61 -0.40
CA PHE A 75 12.08 -4.63 0.43
C PHE A 75 12.39 -5.02 1.88
N GLY A 76 13.11 -6.13 2.07
CA GLY A 76 13.34 -6.69 3.40
C GLY A 76 14.26 -7.91 3.40
N VAL A 77 14.61 -8.36 4.60
CA VAL A 77 15.38 -9.59 4.83
C VAL A 77 14.72 -10.42 5.92
N VAL A 78 14.60 -11.73 5.70
CA VAL A 78 14.28 -12.70 6.75
C VAL A 78 15.42 -13.71 6.85
N ASP A 79 16.04 -13.80 8.02
CA ASP A 79 16.98 -14.87 8.36
C ASP A 79 16.22 -15.97 9.11
N LEU A 80 16.24 -17.20 8.58
CA LEU A 80 15.59 -18.36 9.18
C LEU A 80 16.64 -19.32 9.73
N PHE A 81 16.46 -19.75 10.97
CA PHE A 81 17.26 -20.76 11.66
C PHE A 81 16.33 -21.87 12.17
N ALA A 82 16.41 -23.06 11.58
CA ALA A 82 15.55 -24.20 11.92
C ALA A 82 16.36 -25.47 12.13
N ASN A 83 15.85 -26.41 12.93
CA ASN A 83 16.50 -27.71 13.11
C ASN A 83 16.61 -28.42 11.74
N SER A 84 17.77 -29.03 11.46
CA SER A 84 17.90 -29.80 10.24
C SER A 84 16.95 -31.00 10.24
N LYS A 85 16.27 -31.22 9.11
CA LYS A 85 15.39 -32.38 8.90
C LYS A 85 16.15 -33.70 8.80
N THR A 86 17.46 -33.65 8.54
CA THR A 86 18.32 -34.83 8.33
C THR A 86 19.26 -35.09 9.50
N ASN A 87 19.58 -34.08 10.31
CA ASN A 87 20.47 -34.23 11.46
C ASN A 87 20.07 -33.33 12.63
N ASN A 88 19.56 -33.92 13.70
CA ASN A 88 19.07 -33.19 14.87
C ASN A 88 20.15 -32.43 15.66
N GLU A 89 21.44 -32.67 15.40
CA GLU A 89 22.57 -31.95 16.00
C GLU A 89 23.05 -30.77 15.15
N LYS A 90 22.44 -30.55 13.98
CA LYS A 90 22.81 -29.48 13.04
C LYS A 90 21.63 -28.59 12.71
N GLN A 91 21.93 -27.37 12.31
CA GLN A 91 20.95 -26.37 11.92
C GLN A 91 20.89 -26.18 10.39
N PHE A 92 19.69 -25.94 9.88
CA PHE A 92 19.44 -25.35 8.58
C PHE A 92 19.33 -23.83 8.75
N SER A 93 20.13 -23.07 8.00
CA SER A 93 19.98 -21.61 7.89
C SER A 93 19.62 -21.19 6.47
N MET A 94 18.74 -20.18 6.37
CA MET A 94 18.42 -19.54 5.11
C MET A 94 18.26 -18.03 5.27
N ARG A 95 19.06 -17.26 4.52
CA ARG A 95 18.87 -15.82 4.32
C ARG A 95 18.00 -15.55 3.12
N SER A 96 16.84 -14.95 3.35
CA SER A 96 15.85 -14.61 2.34
C SER A 96 15.83 -13.10 2.11
N LYS A 97 16.31 -12.64 0.96
CA LYS A 97 16.26 -11.23 0.57
C LYS A 97 15.05 -10.97 -0.32
N TYR A 98 14.25 -9.99 0.04
CA TYR A 98 13.01 -9.62 -0.63
C TYR A 98 13.18 -8.32 -1.40
N PHE A 99 12.61 -8.26 -2.59
CA PHE A 99 12.61 -7.09 -3.46
C PHE A 99 11.18 -6.73 -3.85
N LEU A 100 10.85 -5.44 -3.86
CA LEU A 100 9.62 -4.93 -4.46
C LEU A 100 9.89 -4.81 -5.96
N VAL A 101 9.07 -5.48 -6.77
CA VAL A 101 9.34 -5.71 -8.19
C VAL A 101 8.18 -5.21 -9.05
N GLU A 102 8.52 -4.44 -10.09
CA GLU A 102 7.61 -4.16 -11.20
C GLU A 102 7.87 -5.13 -12.34
N VAL A 103 6.79 -5.65 -12.94
CA VAL A 103 6.85 -6.61 -14.05
C VAL A 103 6.13 -6.12 -15.29
N ASN A 104 6.40 -6.75 -16.42
CA ASN A 104 5.67 -6.51 -17.66
C ASN A 104 4.17 -6.91 -17.57
N LYS A 105 3.36 -6.42 -18.52
CA LYS A 105 1.89 -6.55 -18.44
C LYS A 105 1.38 -7.98 -18.61
N GLN A 106 2.07 -8.80 -19.40
CA GLN A 106 1.64 -10.16 -19.71
C GLN A 106 2.79 -11.13 -19.48
N PRO A 107 2.54 -12.25 -18.78
CA PRO A 107 3.55 -13.27 -18.57
C PRO A 107 3.75 -14.10 -19.84
N SER A 108 4.96 -14.64 -20.01
CA SER A 108 5.19 -15.77 -20.90
C SER A 108 4.80 -17.09 -20.22
N LYS A 109 5.14 -18.23 -20.83
CA LYS A 109 5.00 -19.53 -20.16
C LYS A 109 5.92 -19.62 -18.95
N THR A 110 5.45 -20.31 -17.91
CA THR A 110 6.27 -20.73 -16.77
C THR A 110 7.21 -21.86 -17.18
N ASN A 111 8.28 -22.02 -16.42
CA ASN A 111 9.30 -23.04 -16.53
C ASN A 111 9.72 -23.50 -15.12
N PHE A 112 8.79 -24.13 -14.41
CA PHE A 112 9.02 -24.68 -13.07
C PHE A 112 10.11 -25.75 -13.05
N GLN A 113 10.77 -25.90 -11.91
CA GLN A 113 11.79 -26.92 -11.70
C GLN A 113 11.66 -27.62 -10.34
N GLY A 114 12.14 -28.86 -10.26
CA GLY A 114 12.23 -29.61 -8.99
C GLY A 114 10.87 -29.81 -8.30
N TYR A 115 10.85 -29.58 -6.98
CA TYR A 115 9.69 -29.83 -6.11
C TYR A 115 8.43 -29.04 -6.53
N GLU A 116 8.59 -27.98 -7.32
CA GLU A 116 7.48 -27.11 -7.71
C GLU A 116 6.58 -27.76 -8.75
N ILE A 117 7.18 -28.58 -9.63
CA ILE A 117 6.44 -29.44 -10.56
C ILE A 117 5.69 -30.51 -9.78
N GLU A 118 6.37 -31.12 -8.78
CA GLU A 118 5.80 -32.20 -7.95
C GLU A 118 4.58 -31.73 -7.16
N GLU A 119 4.63 -30.53 -6.60
CA GLU A 119 3.54 -29.89 -5.84
C GLU A 119 2.57 -29.09 -6.72
N ASN A 120 2.77 -29.10 -8.04
CA ASN A 120 1.93 -28.43 -9.04
C ASN A 120 1.67 -26.94 -8.72
N PHE A 121 2.74 -26.21 -8.38
CA PHE A 121 2.61 -24.77 -8.13
C PHE A 121 2.13 -24.03 -9.37
N GLN A 122 1.29 -23.03 -9.16
CA GLN A 122 0.79 -22.13 -10.22
C GLN A 122 0.91 -20.68 -9.76
N PRO A 123 1.33 -19.75 -10.65
CA PRO A 123 1.36 -18.34 -10.33
C PRO A 123 -0.05 -17.77 -10.39
N ILE A 124 -0.51 -17.16 -9.30
CA ILE A 124 -1.84 -16.57 -9.22
C ILE A 124 -1.81 -15.17 -8.59
N TRP A 125 -2.72 -14.32 -9.05
CA TRP A 125 -3.03 -13.06 -8.40
C TRP A 125 -4.11 -13.29 -7.34
N ILE A 126 -3.78 -13.03 -6.09
CA ILE A 126 -4.64 -13.29 -4.94
C ILE A 126 -4.70 -12.04 -4.04
N GLU A 127 -5.82 -11.83 -3.35
CA GLU A 127 -5.93 -10.72 -2.39
C GLU A 127 -4.94 -10.92 -1.24
N LEU A 128 -4.29 -9.84 -0.81
CA LEU A 128 -3.29 -9.90 0.27
C LEU A 128 -3.87 -10.48 1.57
N GLU A 129 -5.12 -10.14 1.91
CA GLU A 129 -5.75 -10.69 3.12
C GLU A 129 -5.92 -12.21 3.03
N GLU A 130 -6.25 -12.73 1.86
CA GLU A 130 -6.38 -14.18 1.65
C GLU A 130 -5.02 -14.89 1.81
N THR A 131 -3.91 -14.28 1.38
CA THR A 131 -2.57 -14.86 1.62
C THR A 131 -2.21 -14.93 3.10
N ILE A 132 -2.63 -13.94 3.88
CA ILE A 132 -2.41 -13.89 5.33
C ILE A 132 -3.23 -15.00 5.99
N ASP A 133 -4.52 -15.09 5.67
CA ASP A 133 -5.43 -16.12 6.17
C ASP A 133 -4.92 -17.54 5.89
N ILE A 134 -4.45 -17.81 4.66
CA ILE A 134 -3.93 -19.12 4.28
C ILE A 134 -2.73 -19.49 5.13
N ASN A 135 -1.77 -18.58 5.28
CA ASN A 135 -0.54 -18.85 6.04
C ASN A 135 -0.78 -18.91 7.56
N GLU A 136 -1.71 -18.12 8.11
CA GLU A 136 -2.12 -18.24 9.50
C GLU A 136 -2.75 -19.60 9.79
N ARG A 137 -3.62 -20.10 8.90
CA ARG A 137 -4.19 -21.45 9.04
C ARG A 137 -3.10 -22.53 8.93
N ALA A 138 -2.16 -22.39 7.99
CA ALA A 138 -1.06 -23.33 7.85
C ALA A 138 -0.18 -23.40 9.11
N LEU A 139 0.14 -22.24 9.71
CA LEU A 139 0.94 -22.15 10.93
C LEU A 139 0.17 -22.64 12.17
N ASN A 140 -1.14 -22.41 12.23
CA ASN A 140 -1.99 -22.94 13.30
C ASN A 140 -2.09 -24.47 13.26
N ASN A 141 -2.12 -25.07 12.05
CA ASN A 141 -2.15 -26.52 11.87
C ASN A 141 -0.79 -27.18 12.15
N ASN A 142 0.31 -26.50 11.84
CA ASN A 142 1.66 -26.95 12.13
C ASN A 142 2.55 -25.77 12.54
N ARG A 143 2.82 -25.65 13.84
CA ARG A 143 3.66 -24.57 14.39
C ARG A 143 5.11 -24.60 13.92
N ASN A 144 5.59 -25.73 13.39
CA ASN A 144 6.94 -25.87 12.84
C ASN A 144 6.94 -25.68 11.31
N ASN A 145 5.96 -24.95 10.76
CA ASN A 145 5.91 -24.63 9.34
C ASN A 145 6.70 -23.34 9.06
N ASP A 146 8.01 -23.50 8.93
CA ASP A 146 8.95 -22.39 8.72
C ASP A 146 8.64 -21.57 7.43
N ILE A 147 8.06 -22.22 6.41
CA ILE A 147 7.66 -21.54 5.17
C ILE A 147 6.49 -20.62 5.46
N ALA A 148 5.42 -21.15 6.07
CA ALA A 148 4.24 -20.35 6.38
C ALA A 148 4.57 -19.20 7.35
N GLU A 149 5.42 -19.44 8.35
CA GLU A 149 5.88 -18.38 9.26
C GLU A 149 6.63 -17.27 8.52
N ARG A 150 7.60 -17.63 7.67
CA ARG A 150 8.37 -16.67 6.86
C ARG A 150 7.47 -15.84 5.95
N GLU A 151 6.61 -16.48 5.18
CA GLU A 151 5.73 -15.81 4.23
C GLU A 151 4.73 -14.91 4.95
N LEU A 152 4.16 -15.36 6.07
CA LEU A 152 3.24 -14.58 6.89
C LEU A 152 3.83 -13.25 7.37
N ILE A 153 5.08 -13.25 7.83
CA ILE A 153 5.79 -12.02 8.24
C ILE A 153 5.83 -11.03 7.08
N VAL A 154 6.19 -11.51 5.88
CA VAL A 154 6.34 -10.64 4.72
C VAL A 154 4.98 -10.15 4.21
N PHE A 155 3.93 -10.97 4.20
CA PHE A 155 2.58 -10.52 3.85
C PHE A 155 2.07 -9.44 4.82
N LYS A 156 2.35 -9.57 6.12
CA LYS A 156 2.02 -8.53 7.12
C LYS A 156 2.79 -7.24 6.87
N GLU A 157 4.07 -7.33 6.50
CA GLU A 157 4.88 -6.18 6.10
C GLU A 157 4.38 -5.50 4.81
N ILE A 158 3.91 -6.28 3.83
CA ILE A 158 3.26 -5.75 2.63
C ILE A 158 1.99 -4.98 3.02
N LYS A 159 1.16 -5.54 3.91
CA LYS A 159 -0.08 -4.92 4.38
C LYS A 159 0.18 -3.58 5.06
N GLU A 160 1.13 -3.55 5.99
CA GLU A 160 1.58 -2.33 6.68
C GLU A 160 2.00 -1.23 5.70
N ARG A 161 2.71 -1.57 4.62
CA ARG A 161 3.19 -0.59 3.64
C ARG A 161 2.10 -0.09 2.71
N ILE A 162 1.25 -0.98 2.18
CA ILE A 162 0.09 -0.58 1.37
C ILE A 162 -0.81 0.34 2.19
N PHE A 163 -1.05 0.00 3.46
CA PHE A 163 -1.86 0.82 4.35
C PHE A 163 -1.26 2.21 4.56
N LYS A 164 0.05 2.31 4.84
CA LYS A 164 0.76 3.59 4.96
C LYS A 164 0.73 4.41 3.66
N GLU A 165 0.86 3.79 2.50
CA GLU A 165 0.73 4.50 1.22
C GLU A 165 -0.67 5.06 0.99
N LEU A 166 -1.71 4.34 1.43
CA LEU A 166 -3.10 4.82 1.39
C LEU A 166 -3.32 5.98 2.38
N GLU A 167 -2.77 5.89 3.60
CA GLU A 167 -2.80 7.01 4.57
C GLU A 167 -2.11 8.25 4.02
N VAL A 168 -0.93 8.08 3.39
CA VAL A 168 -0.16 9.19 2.81
C VAL A 168 -0.86 9.79 1.58
N LYS A 169 -1.68 9.00 0.86
CA LYS A 169 -2.46 9.50 -0.29
C LYS A 169 -3.67 10.33 0.10
N SER A 170 -4.28 10.09 1.25
CA SER A 170 -5.48 10.82 1.65
C SER A 170 -5.14 12.17 2.28
N LYS A 171 -5.47 13.28 1.62
CA LYS A 171 -5.46 14.60 2.25
C LYS A 171 -6.82 14.93 2.82
N VAL A 172 -6.86 15.60 3.96
CA VAL A 172 -8.06 16.29 4.42
C VAL A 172 -8.13 17.63 3.70
N ILE A 173 -9.15 17.85 2.87
CA ILE A 173 -9.30 19.04 2.04
C ILE A 173 -10.59 19.77 2.41
N THR A 174 -10.50 21.04 2.81
CA THR A 174 -11.68 21.88 3.03
C THR A 174 -12.09 22.60 1.74
N ILE A 175 -13.35 22.52 1.34
CA ILE A 175 -13.90 23.32 0.22
C ILE A 175 -14.27 24.71 0.74
N CYS A 176 -13.65 25.75 0.20
CA CYS A 176 -13.99 27.15 0.50
C CYS A 176 -14.64 27.79 -0.73
N GLY A 177 -15.79 28.43 -0.57
CA GLY A 177 -16.53 28.97 -1.71
C GLY A 177 -17.81 29.67 -1.30
N SER A 178 -18.36 30.45 -2.22
CA SER A 178 -19.66 31.09 -2.01
C SER A 178 -20.78 30.07 -2.14
N LEU A 179 -21.73 30.09 -1.20
CA LEU A 179 -22.87 29.17 -1.19
C LEU A 179 -23.76 29.28 -2.44
N LYS A 180 -23.68 30.39 -3.20
CA LYS A 180 -24.31 30.50 -4.52
C LYS A 180 -23.79 29.49 -5.55
N PHE A 181 -22.61 28.91 -5.32
CA PHE A 181 -21.98 27.87 -6.13
C PHE A 181 -22.04 26.49 -5.43
N LYS A 182 -23.09 26.25 -4.63
CA LYS A 182 -23.34 25.00 -3.91
C LYS A 182 -23.15 23.76 -4.78
N ARG A 183 -23.66 23.79 -6.02
CA ARG A 183 -23.55 22.68 -6.97
C ARG A 183 -22.10 22.39 -7.34
N GLU A 184 -21.33 23.43 -7.65
CA GLU A 184 -19.92 23.31 -8.02
C GLU A 184 -19.06 22.85 -6.82
N MET A 185 -19.38 23.32 -5.61
CA MET A 185 -18.76 22.86 -4.36
C MET A 185 -19.01 21.36 -4.13
N MET A 186 -20.26 20.90 -4.25
CA MET A 186 -20.61 19.49 -4.09
C MET A 186 -19.96 18.60 -5.15
N ASN A 187 -19.94 19.05 -6.41
CA ASN A 187 -19.27 18.33 -7.49
C ASN A 187 -17.76 18.22 -7.28
N ALA A 188 -17.11 19.28 -6.81
CA ALA A 188 -15.68 19.27 -6.49
C ALA A 188 -15.39 18.34 -5.30
N ALA A 189 -16.23 18.37 -4.27
CA ALA A 189 -16.11 17.48 -3.12
C ALA A 189 -16.20 16.01 -3.53
N MET A 190 -17.23 15.63 -4.29
CA MET A 190 -17.38 14.26 -4.79
C MET A 190 -16.17 13.81 -5.61
N LYS A 191 -15.65 14.66 -6.51
CA LYS A 191 -14.45 14.32 -7.30
C LYS A 191 -13.22 14.09 -6.44
N LEU A 192 -13.01 14.91 -5.41
CA LEU A 192 -11.87 14.77 -4.51
C LEU A 192 -11.97 13.51 -3.63
N GLU A 193 -13.17 13.17 -3.14
CA GLU A 193 -13.40 11.94 -2.39
C GLU A 193 -13.19 10.69 -3.25
N LEU A 194 -13.64 10.71 -4.52
CA LEU A 194 -13.38 9.64 -5.49
C LEU A 194 -11.87 9.45 -5.80
N LEU A 195 -11.05 10.47 -5.54
CA LEU A 195 -9.60 10.41 -5.64
C LEU A 195 -8.93 9.96 -4.32
N GLY A 196 -9.70 9.58 -3.30
CA GLY A 196 -9.21 9.06 -2.02
C GLY A 196 -8.91 10.13 -0.95
N ASN A 197 -9.46 11.34 -1.08
CA ASN A 197 -9.30 12.41 -0.09
C ASN A 197 -10.48 12.46 0.89
N VAL A 198 -10.25 13.00 2.09
CA VAL A 198 -11.32 13.33 3.04
C VAL A 198 -11.75 14.77 2.80
N VAL A 199 -13.01 15.03 2.49
CA VAL A 199 -13.45 16.39 2.13
C VAL A 199 -14.35 17.00 3.20
N LEU A 200 -14.02 18.24 3.60
CA LEU A 200 -14.82 19.03 4.54
C LEU A 200 -15.50 20.18 3.79
N ILE A 201 -16.83 20.17 3.75
CA ILE A 201 -17.63 21.26 3.15
C ILE A 201 -18.23 22.16 4.24
N PRO A 202 -18.51 23.45 3.95
CA PRO A 202 -19.35 24.25 4.84
C PRO A 202 -20.75 23.64 4.90
N ILE A 203 -21.47 23.92 5.97
CA ILE A 203 -22.87 23.48 6.06
C ILE A 203 -23.71 24.32 5.11
N PHE A 204 -24.61 23.67 4.38
CA PHE A 204 -25.61 24.35 3.57
C PHE A 204 -26.88 24.49 4.41
N PRO A 205 -27.37 25.71 4.64
CA PRO A 205 -28.73 25.93 5.11
C PRO A 205 -29.76 25.11 4.32
N LEU A 206 -30.83 24.67 4.99
CA LEU A 206 -31.89 23.86 4.38
C LEU A 206 -32.65 24.66 3.32
N ASP A 207 -32.91 25.93 3.62
CA ASP A 207 -33.51 26.89 2.71
C ASP A 207 -32.41 27.76 2.09
N ASP A 208 -32.46 27.98 0.77
CA ASP A 208 -31.54 28.90 0.09
C ASP A 208 -31.82 30.38 0.47
N ASN A 209 -32.75 30.60 1.42
CA ASN A 209 -33.12 31.88 1.98
C ASN A 209 -32.24 32.24 3.18
N PHE A 210 -31.14 32.95 2.91
CA PHE A 210 -30.22 33.42 3.95
C PHE A 210 -30.84 34.44 4.91
N ASP A 211 -31.99 35.04 4.58
CA ASP A 211 -32.69 36.03 5.42
C ASP A 211 -33.31 35.40 6.68
N GLU A 212 -33.35 34.06 6.77
CA GLU A 212 -33.84 33.33 7.94
C GLU A 212 -32.78 33.18 9.04
N TYR A 213 -31.52 33.53 8.77
CA TYR A 213 -30.42 33.45 9.73
C TYR A 213 -30.02 34.83 10.22
N THR A 214 -29.87 34.95 11.54
CA THR A 214 -29.32 36.14 12.17
C THR A 214 -27.83 36.32 11.81
N GLU A 215 -27.34 37.56 11.89
CA GLU A 215 -25.90 37.81 11.70
C GLU A 215 -25.03 37.01 12.70
N GLU A 216 -25.53 36.79 13.91
CA GLU A 216 -24.84 35.99 14.93
C GLU A 216 -24.70 34.52 14.51
N GLU A 217 -25.76 33.92 13.97
CA GLU A 217 -25.74 32.54 13.47
C GLU A 217 -24.79 32.39 12.28
N LEU A 218 -24.85 33.31 11.31
CA LEU A 218 -23.94 33.30 10.15
C LEU A 218 -22.47 33.43 10.59
N ASN A 219 -22.19 34.24 11.62
CA ASN A 219 -20.86 34.36 12.20
C ASN A 219 -20.40 33.06 12.87
N ILE A 220 -21.30 32.35 13.57
CA ILE A 220 -20.99 31.03 14.15
C ILE A 220 -20.66 30.02 13.06
N LEU A 221 -21.46 29.96 11.98
CA LEU A 221 -21.22 29.06 10.84
C LEU A 221 -19.88 29.34 10.17
N GLY A 222 -19.55 30.61 9.94
CA GLY A 222 -18.25 31.03 9.40
C GLY A 222 -17.09 30.63 10.31
N LYS A 223 -17.24 30.76 11.63
CA LYS A 223 -16.24 30.32 12.61
C LYS A 223 -16.05 28.80 12.57
N MET A 224 -17.13 28.02 12.54
CA MET A 224 -17.04 26.55 12.45
C MET A 224 -16.40 26.10 11.13
N HIS A 225 -16.62 26.83 10.03
CA HIS A 225 -15.91 26.55 8.78
C HIS A 225 -14.40 26.81 8.91
N LYS A 226 -13.97 27.88 9.60
CA LYS A 226 -12.55 28.09 9.92
C LYS A 226 -11.97 26.97 10.79
N GLU A 227 -12.73 26.39 11.73
CA GLU A 227 -12.27 25.20 12.46
C GLU A 227 -12.03 24.00 11.53
N LYS A 228 -12.87 23.81 10.49
CA LYS A 228 -12.62 22.79 9.44
C LYS A 228 -11.32 23.05 8.68
N ILE A 229 -11.03 24.31 8.35
CA ILE A 229 -9.76 24.71 7.71
C ILE A 229 -8.56 24.35 8.58
N LYS A 230 -8.63 24.54 9.91
CA LYS A 230 -7.53 24.21 10.82
C LYS A 230 -7.13 22.74 10.77
N ILE A 231 -8.13 21.85 10.75
CA ILE A 231 -7.92 20.39 10.74
C ILE A 231 -7.63 19.82 9.35
N SER A 232 -7.82 20.61 8.28
CA SER A 232 -7.46 20.18 6.93
C SER A 232 -5.99 20.38 6.59
N ASP A 233 -5.45 19.58 5.68
CA ASP A 233 -4.11 19.73 5.11
C ASP A 233 -4.07 20.83 4.05
N ALA A 234 -5.19 20.99 3.33
CA ALA A 234 -5.32 21.93 2.22
C ALA A 234 -6.73 22.51 2.12
N ILE A 235 -6.87 23.60 1.37
CA ILE A 235 -8.17 24.10 0.92
C ILE A 235 -8.28 24.05 -0.61
N LEU A 236 -9.49 23.81 -1.11
CA LEU A 236 -9.85 24.04 -2.52
C LEU A 236 -10.85 25.20 -2.59
N VAL A 237 -10.45 26.26 -3.29
CA VAL A 237 -11.24 27.46 -3.51
C VAL A 237 -12.12 27.29 -4.76
N ILE A 238 -13.44 27.42 -4.59
CA ILE A 238 -14.40 27.39 -5.69
C ILE A 238 -14.58 28.79 -6.26
N ASN A 239 -13.77 29.12 -7.27
CA ASN A 239 -13.67 30.43 -7.91
C ASN A 239 -14.32 30.47 -9.31
N VAL A 240 -15.57 30.01 -9.43
CA VAL A 240 -16.28 29.93 -10.72
C VAL A 240 -16.34 31.29 -11.42
N GLY A 241 -15.86 31.35 -12.66
CA GLY A 241 -15.74 32.59 -13.43
C GLY A 241 -14.85 33.64 -12.76
N GLY A 242 -13.87 33.20 -11.96
CA GLY A 242 -12.99 34.07 -11.17
C GLY A 242 -13.63 34.73 -9.94
N TYR A 243 -14.89 34.41 -9.61
CA TYR A 243 -15.57 35.03 -8.47
C TYR A 243 -15.01 34.52 -7.12
N ILE A 244 -14.63 35.45 -6.24
CA ILE A 244 -14.28 35.16 -4.83
C ILE A 244 -15.03 36.15 -3.94
N GLY A 245 -15.89 35.64 -3.06
CA GLY A 245 -16.67 36.45 -2.12
C GLY A 245 -15.85 36.93 -0.92
N LYS A 246 -16.40 37.86 -0.12
CA LYS A 246 -15.74 38.40 1.08
C LYS A 246 -15.43 37.31 2.13
N SER A 247 -16.37 36.39 2.39
CA SER A 247 -16.16 35.28 3.33
C SER A 247 -15.06 34.35 2.83
N THR A 248 -15.13 33.93 1.57
CA THR A 248 -14.13 33.06 0.92
C THR A 248 -12.74 33.70 0.92
N LYS A 249 -12.65 35.02 0.70
CA LYS A 249 -11.38 35.74 0.82
C LYS A 249 -10.80 35.66 2.24
N SER A 250 -11.63 35.86 3.27
CA SER A 250 -11.20 35.70 4.67
C SER A 250 -10.78 34.27 5.00
N GLU A 251 -11.42 33.26 4.41
CA GLU A 251 -11.05 31.84 4.54
C GLU A 251 -9.69 31.55 3.91
N ILE A 252 -9.42 32.09 2.71
CA ILE A 252 -8.12 31.98 2.03
C ILE A 252 -7.01 32.62 2.87
N GLU A 253 -7.23 33.84 3.36
CA GLU A 253 -6.27 34.55 4.22
C GLU A 253 -5.99 33.75 5.51
N PHE A 254 -7.04 33.19 6.10
CA PHE A 254 -6.93 32.34 7.29
C PHE A 254 -6.13 31.05 7.01
N ALA A 255 -6.42 30.33 5.92
CA ALA A 255 -5.67 29.15 5.52
C ALA A 255 -4.20 29.47 5.21
N THR A 256 -3.94 30.61 4.57
CA THR A 256 -2.58 31.13 4.31
C THR A 256 -1.82 31.35 5.60
N SER A 257 -2.47 31.96 6.61
CA SER A 257 -1.84 32.22 7.92
C SER A 257 -1.45 30.94 8.67
N LEU A 258 -2.11 29.82 8.35
CA LEU A 258 -1.83 28.48 8.90
C LEU A 258 -0.88 27.67 8.01
N ASN A 259 -0.31 28.28 6.96
CA ASN A 259 0.57 27.64 5.99
C ASN A 259 -0.06 26.39 5.33
N LYS A 260 -1.38 26.42 5.09
CA LYS A 260 -2.10 25.35 4.40
C LYS A 260 -1.85 25.45 2.89
N GLU A 261 -1.89 24.32 2.20
CA GLU A 261 -1.88 24.31 0.74
C GLU A 261 -3.19 24.91 0.21
N ILE A 262 -3.10 25.81 -0.78
CA ILE A 262 -4.26 26.50 -1.37
C ILE A 262 -4.34 26.14 -2.85
N ARG A 263 -5.45 25.54 -3.26
CA ARG A 263 -5.77 25.25 -4.65
C ARG A 263 -7.01 26.01 -5.09
N TYR A 264 -7.15 26.21 -6.39
CA TYR A 264 -8.30 26.88 -7.00
C TYR A 264 -8.96 25.94 -8.02
N LEU A 265 -10.29 26.00 -8.13
CA LEU A 265 -11.05 25.20 -9.10
C LEU A 265 -10.70 25.60 -10.54
N GLU A 266 -10.63 26.90 -10.79
CA GLU A 266 -10.23 27.47 -12.07
C GLU A 266 -8.86 28.12 -11.92
N ASN A 267 -7.94 27.80 -12.82
CA ASN A 267 -6.66 28.51 -12.89
C ASN A 267 -6.94 29.94 -13.36
N LYS A 268 -6.24 30.94 -12.79
CA LYS A 268 -6.22 32.27 -13.41
C LYS A 268 -5.58 32.11 -14.78
N GLU A 269 -6.36 32.28 -15.85
CA GLU A 269 -5.79 32.57 -17.16
C GLU A 269 -4.88 33.81 -16.98
N GLN A 270 -3.62 33.67 -17.39
CA GLN A 270 -2.65 34.77 -17.46
C GLN A 270 -3.05 35.75 -18.56
#